data_AF-I0YL54-F1
#
_entry.id   AF-I0YL54-F1
#
_cell.length_a   1.000
_cell.length_b   1.000
_cell.length_c   1.000
_cell.angle_alpha   90.00
_cell.angle_beta   90.00
_cell.angle_gamma   90.00
#
_symmetry.space_group_name_H-M   'P 1'
#
loop_
_entity.id
_entity.type
_entity.pdbx_description
1 polymer ?
#
loop_
_entity_poly.entity_id
_entity_poly.type
_entity_poly.pdbx_seq_one_letter_code
_entity_poly.pdbx_strand_id
1 'polypeptide(L)'
;MAKVAGGLALVLAAFVVALPSILSTKAGLRSALAVANRFVPGTVAVKQASLGWRKPVNIEHVEWGDLSEAGGSAVVEVPSIRSSASLWEIARGREYEVVVSSPRVDGSLTEEGELRLQQVAQGKAAPLARADTPGGVKAKVGSEDVRFAAEGKFLSGHLYVSGGIIHGLPCAAKEVVGNDLHLTAIVGAKQLKADGPDYDIEAGWVDNTPKPPRSRNIGKPLEPTVIKVASQHINAQLSGWRTADGIILREPITASFAYTPALAKYGFAKVAPLLADVAAVEEGGLVSVSATPDKMELPAERVAVRVEPLRLKVGRGPLLGKAIEFLASQGSGGVRARGSLLQAQTSAICVDLLGSGALQTQRLDVLVGGASRGLHLATWGEVDVKSDQISMWLGFPAASLSRLGLKGLPREAMLPIAVEGSLHKPRVKWLDGYRKVAALATAYKPEAAAREGSAESQPAAAPSLRRSVFQEALRSMAASEGASAEDVEVPAPVDKVLPWEIVQEDGSIVSTVSEEAEGDGILGPVFGTFGNLIRKAASALGKKLHII
;
A
#
# COMPACT_ATOMS: atom_id res chain seq x y z
N MET A 1 -36.53 -42.39 -32.30
CA MET A 1 -35.59 -41.56 -31.51
C MET A 1 -34.22 -41.41 -32.16
N ALA A 2 -33.55 -42.48 -32.63
CA ALA A 2 -32.22 -42.38 -33.26
C ALA A 2 -32.13 -41.41 -34.47
N LYS A 3 -33.15 -41.36 -35.34
CA LYS A 3 -33.18 -40.43 -36.48
C LYS A 3 -33.29 -38.95 -36.07
N VAL A 4 -33.99 -38.66 -34.96
CA VAL A 4 -34.15 -37.29 -34.43
C VAL A 4 -32.87 -36.85 -33.72
N ALA A 5 -32.24 -37.74 -32.95
CA ALA A 5 -30.93 -37.48 -32.34
C ALA A 5 -29.83 -37.26 -33.39
N GLY A 6 -29.81 -38.06 -34.47
CA GLY A 6 -28.88 -37.88 -35.58
C GLY A 6 -29.07 -36.55 -36.32
N GLY A 7 -30.32 -36.14 -36.56
CA GLY A 7 -30.63 -34.83 -37.14
C GLY A 7 -30.17 -33.67 -36.26
N LEU A 8 -30.42 -33.73 -34.96
CA LEU A 8 -30.00 -32.70 -34.01
C LEU A 8 -28.47 -32.57 -33.91
N ALA A 9 -27.76 -33.70 -33.87
CA ALA A 9 -26.30 -33.71 -33.84
C ALA A 9 -25.69 -33.08 -35.10
N LEU A 10 -26.29 -33.33 -36.28
CA LEU A 10 -25.84 -32.77 -37.55
C LEU A 10 -26.08 -31.25 -37.59
N VAL A 11 -27.22 -30.78 -37.10
CA VAL A 11 -27.51 -29.34 -36.98
C VAL A 11 -26.56 -28.65 -36.01
N LEU A 12 -26.29 -29.24 -34.85
CA LEU A 12 -25.32 -28.71 -33.89
C LEU A 12 -23.90 -28.67 -34.47
N ALA A 13 -23.47 -29.73 -35.16
CA ALA A 13 -22.17 -29.76 -35.82
C ALA A 13 -22.06 -28.68 -36.91
N ALA A 14 -23.09 -28.53 -37.75
CA ALA A 14 -23.14 -27.47 -38.76
C ALA A 14 -23.10 -26.08 -38.13
N PHE A 15 -23.80 -25.88 -37.00
CA PHE A 15 -23.77 -24.63 -36.25
C PHE A 15 -22.38 -24.31 -35.69
N VAL A 16 -21.70 -25.29 -35.08
CA VAL A 16 -20.33 -25.13 -34.57
C VAL A 16 -19.35 -24.78 -35.70
N VAL A 17 -19.45 -25.43 -36.86
CA VAL A 17 -18.62 -25.13 -38.02
C VAL A 17 -18.88 -23.72 -38.56
N ALA A 18 -20.15 -23.28 -38.61
CA ALA A 18 -20.53 -21.96 -39.08
C ALA A 18 -20.29 -20.82 -38.07
N LEU A 19 -20.10 -21.15 -36.79
CA LEU A 19 -20.08 -20.19 -35.68
C LEU A 19 -19.08 -19.03 -35.88
N PRO A 20 -17.81 -19.24 -36.30
CA PRO A 20 -16.88 -18.11 -36.50
C PRO A 20 -17.33 -17.16 -37.60
N SER A 21 -17.92 -17.69 -38.67
CA SER A 21 -18.47 -16.87 -39.77
C SER A 21 -19.66 -16.05 -39.30
N ILE A 22 -20.56 -16.65 -38.51
CA ILE A 22 -21.71 -15.95 -37.90
C ILE A 22 -21.23 -14.85 -36.96
N LEU A 23 -20.27 -15.14 -36.07
CA LEU A 23 -19.69 -14.19 -35.13
C LEU A 23 -18.91 -13.07 -35.81
N SER A 24 -18.40 -13.29 -37.02
CA SER A 24 -17.75 -12.24 -37.83
C SER A 24 -18.74 -11.29 -38.50
N THR A 25 -20.04 -11.60 -38.51
CA THR A 25 -21.08 -10.67 -38.99
C THR A 25 -21.43 -9.65 -37.91
N LYS A 26 -21.83 -8.43 -38.30
CA LYS A 26 -22.24 -7.37 -37.35
C LYS A 26 -23.36 -7.82 -36.41
N ALA A 27 -24.34 -8.58 -36.93
CA ALA A 27 -25.46 -9.06 -36.13
C ALA A 27 -25.02 -10.15 -35.14
N GLY A 28 -24.26 -11.14 -35.61
CA GLY A 28 -23.75 -12.21 -34.75
C GLY A 28 -22.82 -11.69 -33.66
N LEU A 29 -21.92 -10.75 -33.99
CA LEU A 29 -21.04 -10.09 -33.02
C LEU A 29 -21.85 -9.34 -31.95
N ARG A 30 -22.86 -8.56 -32.35
CA ARG A 30 -23.74 -7.85 -31.39
C ARG A 30 -24.47 -8.80 -30.46
N SER A 31 -25.02 -9.90 -30.98
CA SER A 31 -25.68 -10.91 -30.15
C SER A 31 -24.70 -11.58 -29.18
N ALA A 32 -23.48 -11.91 -29.64
CA ALA A 32 -22.46 -12.49 -28.79
C ALA A 32 -22.00 -11.53 -27.68
N LEU A 33 -21.78 -10.25 -28.01
CA LEU A 33 -21.44 -9.22 -27.02
C LEU A 33 -22.58 -8.96 -26.04
N ALA A 34 -23.83 -8.99 -26.49
CA ALA A 34 -24.99 -8.85 -25.60
C ALA A 34 -25.07 -9.99 -24.58
N VAL A 35 -24.61 -11.20 -24.94
CA VAL A 35 -24.47 -12.32 -24.00
C VAL A 35 -23.24 -12.13 -23.12
N ALA A 36 -22.09 -11.76 -23.68
CA ALA A 36 -20.85 -11.56 -22.92
C ALA A 36 -20.99 -10.47 -21.84
N ASN A 37 -21.64 -9.34 -22.17
CA ASN A 37 -21.90 -8.23 -21.25
C ASN A 37 -22.87 -8.58 -20.11
N ARG A 38 -23.53 -9.75 -20.14
CA ARG A 38 -24.27 -10.26 -18.96
C ARG A 38 -23.36 -10.87 -17.90
N PHE A 39 -22.16 -11.26 -18.29
CA PHE A 39 -21.21 -11.96 -17.42
C PHE A 39 -19.96 -11.13 -17.09
N VAL A 40 -19.68 -10.11 -17.89
CA VAL A 40 -18.55 -9.20 -17.68
C VAL A 40 -19.04 -7.93 -16.97
N PRO A 41 -18.44 -7.54 -15.84
CA PRO A 41 -18.67 -6.23 -15.25
C PRO A 41 -18.28 -5.11 -16.23
N GLY A 42 -19.16 -4.12 -16.45
CA GLY A 42 -18.95 -3.10 -17.48
C GLY A 42 -19.63 -3.42 -18.81
N THR A 43 -19.37 -2.58 -19.82
CA THR A 43 -19.84 -2.80 -21.19
C THR A 43 -18.63 -3.04 -22.09
N VAL A 44 -18.58 -4.22 -22.74
CA VAL A 44 -17.62 -4.51 -23.80
C VAL A 44 -18.26 -4.23 -25.16
N ALA A 45 -17.61 -3.41 -25.96
CA ALA A 45 -17.95 -3.16 -27.35
C ALA A 45 -16.81 -3.60 -28.26
N VAL A 46 -17.15 -4.13 -29.43
CA VAL A 46 -16.18 -4.50 -30.47
C VAL A 46 -16.73 -4.00 -31.79
N LYS A 47 -15.94 -3.21 -32.52
CA LYS A 47 -16.36 -2.67 -33.81
C LYS A 47 -16.37 -3.74 -34.90
N GLN A 48 -15.32 -4.55 -34.94
CA GLN A 48 -15.15 -5.57 -35.96
C GLN A 48 -14.35 -6.77 -35.42
N ALA A 49 -14.76 -7.97 -35.83
CA ALA A 49 -14.05 -9.20 -35.55
C ALA A 49 -13.97 -10.04 -36.83
N SER A 50 -12.78 -10.53 -37.15
CA SER A 50 -12.52 -11.50 -38.19
C SER A 50 -12.10 -12.80 -37.53
N LEU A 51 -13.05 -13.75 -37.49
CA LEU A 51 -12.87 -15.05 -36.86
C LEU A 51 -12.96 -16.14 -37.92
N GLY A 52 -12.07 -17.12 -37.84
CA GLY A 52 -12.11 -18.25 -38.76
C GLY A 52 -11.46 -19.49 -38.17
N TRP A 53 -12.00 -20.66 -38.51
CA TRP A 53 -11.39 -21.94 -38.14
C TRP A 53 -10.03 -22.15 -38.80
N ARG A 54 -9.78 -21.55 -39.97
CA ARG A 54 -8.53 -21.71 -40.74
C ARG A 54 -7.83 -20.38 -41.03
N LYS A 55 -8.30 -19.29 -40.42
CA LYS A 55 -7.74 -17.95 -40.62
C LYS A 55 -7.28 -17.41 -39.26
N PRO A 56 -6.19 -16.64 -39.21
CA PRO A 56 -5.77 -15.92 -38.02
C PRO A 56 -6.91 -15.06 -37.46
N VAL A 57 -6.96 -14.92 -36.13
CA VAL A 57 -7.97 -14.09 -35.46
C VAL A 57 -7.54 -12.63 -35.48
N ASN A 58 -8.42 -11.72 -35.89
CA ASN A 58 -8.20 -10.28 -35.81
C ASN A 58 -9.44 -9.60 -35.21
N ILE A 59 -9.26 -8.79 -34.17
CA ILE A 59 -10.31 -8.02 -33.51
C ILE A 59 -9.89 -6.55 -33.51
N GLU A 60 -10.79 -5.67 -33.93
CA GLU A 60 -10.52 -4.25 -34.11
C GLU A 60 -11.45 -3.41 -33.23
N HIS A 61 -10.85 -2.40 -32.58
CA HIS A 61 -11.48 -1.46 -31.66
C HIS A 61 -12.34 -2.16 -30.60
N VAL A 62 -11.66 -2.79 -29.65
CA VAL A 62 -12.31 -3.28 -28.42
C VAL A 62 -12.36 -2.13 -27.43
N GLU A 63 -13.54 -1.83 -26.94
CA GLU A 63 -13.74 -0.85 -25.87
C GLU A 63 -14.35 -1.56 -24.67
N TRP A 64 -13.86 -1.25 -23.49
CA TRP A 64 -14.45 -1.66 -22.23
C TRP A 64 -14.70 -0.42 -21.39
N GLY A 65 -15.96 -0.17 -21.06
CA GLY A 65 -16.39 1.03 -20.37
C GLY A 65 -17.33 0.74 -19.20
N ASP A 66 -17.66 1.79 -18.48
CA ASP A 66 -18.64 1.75 -17.39
C ASP A 66 -20.05 1.40 -17.91
N LEU A 67 -20.93 0.91 -17.02
CA LEU A 67 -22.32 0.53 -17.29
C LEU A 67 -23.27 1.74 -17.43
N SER A 68 -22.76 2.98 -17.45
CA SER A 68 -23.63 4.15 -17.46
C SER A 68 -24.42 4.28 -18.77
N GLU A 69 -25.73 4.49 -18.62
CA GLU A 69 -26.74 4.48 -19.70
C GLU A 69 -26.51 5.54 -20.80
N ALA A 70 -25.65 6.52 -20.56
CA ALA A 70 -25.37 7.65 -21.45
C ALA A 70 -24.08 7.48 -22.29
N GLY A 71 -23.65 6.25 -22.56
CA GLY A 71 -22.45 5.97 -23.35
C GLY A 71 -21.17 6.23 -22.55
N GLY A 72 -21.09 5.63 -21.36
CA GLY A 72 -20.00 5.80 -20.40
C GLY A 72 -18.60 5.86 -21.00
N SER A 73 -17.71 6.62 -20.38
CA SER A 73 -16.34 6.77 -20.87
C SER A 73 -15.62 5.43 -20.87
N ALA A 74 -14.97 5.13 -22.00
CA ALA A 74 -14.13 3.95 -22.15
C ALA A 74 -13.01 3.99 -21.09
N VAL A 75 -12.85 2.87 -20.40
CA VAL A 75 -11.83 2.66 -19.39
C VAL A 75 -10.66 1.88 -19.97
N VAL A 76 -10.93 1.01 -20.94
CA VAL A 76 -9.90 0.40 -21.78
C VAL A 76 -10.33 0.51 -23.23
N GLU A 77 -9.43 0.98 -24.09
CA GLU A 77 -9.58 0.98 -25.55
C GLU A 77 -8.42 0.19 -26.15
N VAL A 78 -8.72 -0.77 -27.01
CA VAL A 78 -7.73 -1.59 -27.70
C VAL A 78 -7.97 -1.49 -29.20
N PRO A 79 -7.14 -0.72 -29.93
CA PRO A 79 -7.29 -0.55 -31.36
C PRO A 79 -7.26 -1.85 -32.16
N SER A 80 -6.36 -2.78 -31.82
CA SER A 80 -6.25 -4.07 -32.53
C SER A 80 -5.71 -5.17 -31.64
N ILE A 81 -6.32 -6.35 -31.74
CA ILE A 81 -5.86 -7.62 -31.16
C ILE A 81 -5.72 -8.61 -32.31
N ARG A 82 -4.51 -9.14 -32.52
CA ARG A 82 -4.22 -10.10 -33.58
C ARG A 82 -3.67 -11.38 -32.98
N SER A 83 -4.16 -12.53 -33.42
CA SER A 83 -3.55 -13.82 -33.13
C SER A 83 -2.83 -14.33 -34.37
N SER A 84 -1.66 -14.92 -34.24
CA SER A 84 -0.97 -15.62 -35.33
C SER A 84 -1.67 -16.91 -35.73
N ALA A 85 -2.46 -17.50 -34.82
CA ALA A 85 -3.12 -18.78 -35.01
C ALA A 85 -4.62 -18.66 -35.31
N SER A 86 -5.15 -19.69 -35.98
CA SER A 86 -6.60 -19.81 -36.17
C SER A 86 -7.32 -20.34 -34.92
N LEU A 87 -8.65 -20.21 -34.87
CA LEU A 87 -9.45 -20.78 -33.78
C LEU A 87 -9.26 -22.29 -33.62
N TRP A 88 -8.97 -23.00 -34.72
CA TRP A 88 -8.76 -24.45 -34.69
C TRP A 88 -7.41 -24.84 -34.11
N GLU A 89 -6.39 -24.04 -34.36
CA GLU A 89 -5.06 -24.24 -33.79
C GLU A 89 -5.06 -23.94 -32.29
N ILE A 90 -5.73 -22.86 -31.89
CA ILE A 90 -5.95 -22.52 -30.49
C ILE A 90 -6.74 -23.63 -29.78
N ALA A 91 -7.83 -24.12 -30.36
CA ALA A 91 -8.64 -25.21 -29.79
C ALA A 91 -7.87 -26.53 -29.65
N ARG A 92 -6.85 -26.76 -30.49
CA ARG A 92 -5.95 -27.93 -30.41
C ARG A 92 -4.80 -27.73 -29.43
N GLY A 93 -4.70 -26.58 -28.76
CA GLY A 93 -3.62 -26.26 -27.82
C GLY A 93 -2.26 -26.07 -28.50
N ARG A 94 -2.22 -25.74 -29.80
CA ARG A 94 -0.96 -25.38 -30.48
C ARG A 94 -0.42 -24.08 -29.92
N GLU A 95 0.89 -23.87 -30.08
CA GLU A 95 1.52 -22.61 -29.70
C GLU A 95 1.01 -21.47 -30.59
N TYR A 96 0.68 -20.32 -30.00
CA TYR A 96 0.17 -19.14 -30.69
C TYR A 96 0.64 -17.84 -30.06
N GLU A 97 0.67 -16.78 -30.85
CA GLU A 97 1.04 -15.43 -30.41
C GLU A 97 -0.16 -14.50 -30.55
N VAL A 98 -0.39 -13.65 -29.55
CA VAL A 98 -1.41 -12.62 -29.53
C VAL A 98 -0.73 -11.27 -29.36
N VAL A 99 -0.93 -10.36 -30.31
CA VAL A 99 -0.41 -9.00 -30.28
C VAL A 99 -1.55 -8.03 -30.03
N VAL A 100 -1.47 -7.31 -28.92
CA VAL A 100 -2.35 -6.21 -28.52
C VAL A 100 -1.63 -4.90 -28.83
N SER A 101 -2.16 -4.15 -29.79
CA SER A 101 -1.51 -2.95 -30.32
C SER A 101 -2.13 -1.68 -29.75
N SER A 102 -1.30 -0.87 -29.12
CA SER A 102 -1.59 0.48 -28.63
C SER A 102 -2.80 0.59 -27.70
N PRO A 103 -2.95 -0.29 -26.68
CA PRO A 103 -4.07 -0.17 -25.76
C PRO A 103 -3.98 1.13 -24.96
N ARG A 104 -5.13 1.76 -24.71
CA ARG A 104 -5.27 2.90 -23.83
C ARG A 104 -6.05 2.48 -22.60
N VAL A 105 -5.50 2.75 -21.43
CA VAL A 105 -6.10 2.40 -20.14
C VAL A 105 -6.31 3.69 -19.35
N ASP A 106 -7.50 3.89 -18.82
CA ASP A 106 -7.78 4.98 -17.89
C ASP A 106 -7.24 4.64 -16.50
N GLY A 107 -6.16 5.31 -16.13
CA GLY A 107 -5.49 5.26 -14.83
C GLY A 107 -5.94 6.36 -13.87
N SER A 108 -7.03 7.07 -14.15
CA SER A 108 -7.58 8.06 -13.23
C SER A 108 -8.07 7.42 -11.93
N LEU A 109 -7.96 8.20 -10.85
CA LEU A 109 -8.50 7.87 -9.55
C LEU A 109 -9.89 8.47 -9.36
N THR A 110 -10.74 7.76 -8.62
CA THR A 110 -12.05 8.23 -8.20
C THR A 110 -11.94 9.19 -7.02
N GLU A 111 -13.05 9.75 -6.56
CA GLU A 111 -13.06 10.61 -5.37
C GLU A 111 -12.59 9.84 -4.11
N GLU A 112 -12.85 8.54 -4.07
CA GLU A 112 -12.37 7.63 -3.01
C GLU A 112 -10.90 7.22 -3.17
N GLY A 113 -10.22 7.69 -4.22
CA GLY A 113 -8.84 7.33 -4.52
C GLY A 113 -8.67 5.92 -5.08
N GLU A 114 -9.75 5.27 -5.55
CA GLU A 114 -9.68 3.97 -6.23
C GLU A 114 -9.43 4.17 -7.74
N LEU A 115 -8.75 3.24 -8.40
CA LEU A 115 -8.59 3.29 -9.86
C LEU A 115 -9.96 3.08 -10.53
N ARG A 116 -10.34 3.91 -11.52
CA ARG A 116 -11.60 3.70 -12.28
C ARG A 116 -11.69 2.30 -12.89
N LEU A 117 -10.58 1.80 -13.42
CA LEU A 117 -10.45 0.43 -13.94
C LEU A 117 -10.93 -0.62 -12.93
N GLN A 118 -10.59 -0.42 -11.67
CA GLN A 118 -10.95 -1.33 -10.59
C GLN A 118 -12.45 -1.27 -10.27
N GLN A 119 -13.06 -0.09 -10.26
CA GLN A 119 -14.50 0.05 -10.01
C GLN A 119 -15.33 -0.65 -11.09
N VAL A 120 -14.97 -0.44 -12.36
CA VAL A 120 -15.64 -1.12 -13.48
C VAL A 120 -15.45 -2.64 -13.39
N ALA A 121 -14.23 -3.11 -13.09
CA ALA A 121 -13.95 -4.54 -12.88
C ALA A 121 -14.78 -5.16 -11.74
N GLN A 122 -15.09 -4.37 -10.72
CA GLN A 122 -15.89 -4.80 -9.58
C GLN A 122 -17.40 -4.80 -9.88
N GLY A 123 -17.83 -4.18 -10.98
CA GLY A 123 -19.24 -3.98 -11.31
C GLY A 123 -19.91 -2.96 -10.39
N LYS A 124 -19.13 -2.13 -9.71
CA LYS A 124 -19.64 -0.97 -8.98
C LYS A 124 -19.78 0.14 -10.03
N ALA A 125 -21.03 0.49 -10.36
CA ALA A 125 -21.26 1.68 -11.17
C ALA A 125 -20.72 2.88 -10.39
N ALA A 126 -19.72 3.57 -10.94
CA ALA A 126 -19.24 4.80 -10.33
C ALA A 126 -20.39 5.81 -10.40
N PRO A 127 -20.79 6.47 -9.31
CA PRO A 127 -21.62 7.64 -9.43
C PRO A 127 -20.83 8.63 -10.27
N LEU A 128 -21.28 8.88 -11.50
CA LEU A 128 -20.69 9.92 -12.35
C LEU A 128 -20.72 11.20 -11.54
N ALA A 129 -19.54 11.66 -11.08
CA ALA A 129 -19.39 12.95 -10.44
C ALA A 129 -19.98 13.97 -11.42
N ARG A 130 -21.20 14.46 -11.12
CA ARG A 130 -21.86 15.43 -11.98
C ARG A 130 -20.90 16.60 -12.06
N ALA A 131 -20.44 16.88 -13.28
CA ALA A 131 -19.41 17.88 -13.52
C ALA A 131 -19.81 19.31 -13.05
N ASP A 132 -21.07 19.48 -12.65
CA ASP A 132 -21.74 20.74 -12.37
C ASP A 132 -22.07 20.98 -10.89
N THR A 133 -21.46 20.28 -9.92
CA THR A 133 -21.63 20.68 -8.50
C THR A 133 -21.00 22.08 -8.31
N PRO A 134 -21.80 23.15 -8.15
CA PRO A 134 -21.28 24.50 -8.14
C PRO A 134 -20.57 24.73 -6.80
N GLY A 135 -19.25 24.94 -6.83
CA GLY A 135 -18.46 25.28 -5.64
C GLY A 135 -17.43 24.24 -5.19
N GLY A 136 -17.37 23.06 -5.84
CA GLY A 136 -16.23 22.15 -5.64
C GLY A 136 -14.98 22.73 -6.29
N VAL A 137 -13.99 23.12 -5.48
CA VAL A 137 -12.65 23.48 -5.98
C VAL A 137 -12.08 22.24 -6.66
N LYS A 138 -12.24 22.14 -7.98
CA LYS A 138 -11.58 21.12 -8.80
C LYS A 138 -10.09 21.42 -8.72
N ALA A 139 -9.41 20.84 -7.73
CA ALA A 139 -7.97 20.75 -7.76
C ALA A 139 -7.64 20.08 -9.10
N LYS A 140 -7.06 20.85 -10.02
CA LYS A 140 -6.60 20.35 -11.31
C LYS A 140 -5.41 19.45 -10.99
N VAL A 141 -5.67 18.23 -10.56
CA VAL A 141 -4.66 17.20 -10.38
C VAL A 141 -4.11 16.99 -11.78
N GLY A 142 -2.85 17.37 -11.99
CA GLY A 142 -2.18 17.09 -13.24
C GLY A 142 -2.29 15.60 -13.53
N SER A 143 -2.90 15.27 -14.65
CA SER A 143 -2.89 13.92 -15.19
C SER A 143 -1.82 13.85 -16.26
N GLU A 144 -1.05 12.77 -16.23
CA GLU A 144 -0.01 12.53 -17.21
C GLU A 144 -0.10 11.11 -17.76
N ASP A 145 0.40 10.95 -18.98
CA ASP A 145 0.45 9.67 -19.66
C ASP A 145 1.72 8.91 -19.26
N VAL A 146 1.56 7.60 -19.03
CA VAL A 146 2.64 6.63 -18.84
C VAL A 146 2.56 5.59 -19.93
N ARG A 147 3.68 5.31 -20.59
CA ARG A 147 3.75 4.23 -21.60
C ARG A 147 3.87 2.91 -20.90
N PHE A 148 3.23 1.89 -21.44
CA PHE A 148 3.43 0.53 -20.96
C PHE A 148 3.53 -0.50 -22.08
N ALA A 149 4.30 -1.55 -21.79
CA ALA A 149 4.36 -2.76 -22.56
C ALA A 149 4.15 -3.95 -21.62
N ALA A 150 3.66 -5.05 -22.16
CA ALA A 150 3.51 -6.27 -21.39
C ALA A 150 3.80 -7.49 -22.24
N GLU A 151 4.39 -8.50 -21.63
CA GLU A 151 4.63 -9.81 -22.21
C GLU A 151 4.08 -10.89 -21.28
N GLY A 152 3.32 -11.82 -21.85
CA GLY A 152 2.72 -12.92 -21.11
C GLY A 152 2.99 -14.24 -21.80
N LYS A 153 3.70 -15.17 -21.16
CA LYS A 153 3.94 -16.52 -21.66
C LYS A 153 3.10 -17.51 -20.86
N PHE A 154 2.09 -18.11 -21.49
CA PHE A 154 1.05 -18.89 -20.83
C PHE A 154 0.85 -20.26 -21.51
N LEU A 155 1.41 -21.34 -20.98
CA LEU A 155 1.19 -22.71 -21.50
C LEU A 155 1.46 -22.87 -23.01
N SER A 156 0.49 -22.57 -23.88
CA SER A 156 0.63 -22.55 -25.35
C SER A 156 0.44 -21.16 -25.97
N GLY A 157 0.15 -20.11 -25.21
CA GLY A 157 -0.13 -18.77 -25.72
C GLY A 157 0.94 -17.77 -25.29
N HIS A 158 1.42 -16.96 -26.23
CA HIS A 158 2.30 -15.82 -25.97
C HIS A 158 1.51 -14.54 -26.23
N LEU A 159 1.49 -13.61 -25.28
CA LEU A 159 0.79 -12.34 -25.36
C LEU A 159 1.82 -11.22 -25.38
N TYR A 160 1.73 -10.35 -26.37
CA TYR A 160 2.55 -9.14 -26.49
C TYR A 160 1.63 -7.93 -26.50
N VAL A 161 1.86 -7.01 -25.58
CA VAL A 161 1.21 -5.71 -25.52
C VAL A 161 2.24 -4.66 -25.86
N SER A 162 2.02 -3.93 -26.95
CA SER A 162 2.98 -2.95 -27.47
C SER A 162 2.36 -1.57 -27.59
N GLY A 163 3.15 -0.53 -27.26
CA GLY A 163 2.74 0.87 -27.39
C GLY A 163 1.54 1.27 -26.52
N GLY A 164 1.33 0.59 -25.39
CA GLY A 164 0.24 0.90 -24.47
C GLY A 164 0.43 2.26 -23.79
N ILE A 165 -0.68 2.91 -23.44
CA ILE A 165 -0.70 4.18 -22.71
C ILE A 165 -1.67 4.06 -21.54
N ILE A 166 -1.20 4.36 -20.33
CA ILE A 166 -2.06 4.63 -19.17
C ILE A 166 -2.29 6.14 -19.15
N HIS A 167 -3.51 6.56 -19.49
CA HIS A 167 -3.93 7.96 -19.46
C HIS A 167 -4.47 8.32 -18.08
N GLY A 168 -4.42 9.60 -17.70
CA GLY A 168 -5.12 10.04 -16.49
C GLY A 168 -4.38 9.75 -15.18
N LEU A 169 -3.15 9.25 -15.21
CA LEU A 169 -2.42 8.86 -14.01
C LEU A 169 -2.02 10.12 -13.21
N PRO A 170 -2.20 10.16 -11.87
CA PRO A 170 -1.75 11.30 -11.07
C PRO A 170 -0.25 11.55 -11.24
N CYS A 171 0.18 12.82 -11.38
CA CYS A 171 1.62 13.17 -11.53
C CYS A 171 2.51 12.46 -10.50
N ALA A 172 2.06 12.37 -9.24
CA ALA A 172 2.79 11.67 -8.18
C ALA A 172 3.02 10.18 -8.46
N ALA A 173 2.01 9.49 -9.00
CA ALA A 173 2.14 8.09 -9.35
C ALA A 173 3.06 7.92 -10.57
N LYS A 174 2.99 8.83 -11.55
CA LYS A 174 3.94 8.86 -12.67
C LYS A 174 5.37 9.12 -12.21
N GLU A 175 5.60 10.02 -11.26
CA GLU A 175 6.94 10.26 -10.71
C GLU A 175 7.52 9.00 -10.05
N VAL A 176 6.68 8.21 -9.36
CA VAL A 176 7.10 6.95 -8.73
C VAL A 176 7.31 5.83 -9.75
N VAL A 177 6.46 5.73 -10.78
CA VAL A 177 6.53 4.67 -11.80
C VAL A 177 7.59 4.98 -12.86
N GLY A 178 7.77 6.24 -13.24
CA GLY A 178 8.54 6.67 -14.40
C GLY A 178 7.70 6.74 -15.68
N ASN A 179 8.36 6.95 -16.81
CA ASN A 179 7.67 7.15 -18.10
C ASN A 179 7.27 5.85 -18.81
N ASP A 180 7.97 4.76 -18.52
CA ASP A 180 7.82 3.48 -19.20
C ASP A 180 7.67 2.36 -18.17
N LEU A 181 6.61 1.56 -18.31
CA LEU A 181 6.27 0.43 -17.45
C LEU A 181 6.26 -0.86 -18.26
N HIS A 182 6.98 -1.88 -17.83
CA HIS A 182 7.05 -3.19 -18.44
C HIS A 182 6.51 -4.26 -17.49
N LEU A 183 5.54 -5.05 -17.95
CA LEU A 183 5.03 -6.20 -17.20
C LEU A 183 5.43 -7.50 -17.90
N THR A 184 5.94 -8.45 -17.14
CA THR A 184 6.21 -9.81 -17.64
C THR A 184 5.44 -10.80 -16.78
N ALA A 185 4.68 -11.69 -17.39
CA ALA A 185 4.03 -12.80 -16.70
C ALA A 185 4.43 -14.12 -17.38
N ILE A 186 4.93 -15.08 -16.60
CA ILE A 186 5.26 -16.42 -17.10
C ILE A 186 4.48 -17.43 -16.28
N VAL A 187 3.68 -18.27 -16.94
CA VAL A 187 2.82 -19.27 -16.32
C VAL A 187 3.09 -20.62 -16.94
N GLY A 188 3.37 -21.59 -16.08
CA GLY A 188 3.61 -22.98 -16.43
C GLY A 188 5.07 -23.38 -16.22
N ALA A 189 5.26 -24.63 -15.79
CA ALA A 189 6.59 -25.16 -15.46
C ALA A 189 7.54 -25.18 -16.66
N LYS A 190 7.03 -25.56 -17.84
CA LYS A 190 7.79 -25.60 -19.09
C LYS A 190 8.29 -24.21 -19.47
N GLN A 191 7.39 -23.21 -19.46
CA GLN A 191 7.69 -21.83 -19.81
C GLN A 191 8.67 -21.21 -18.83
N LEU A 192 8.48 -21.39 -17.51
CA LEU A 192 9.43 -20.85 -16.52
C LEU A 192 10.85 -21.40 -16.70
N LYS A 193 11.00 -22.69 -17.04
CA LYS A 193 12.32 -23.27 -17.31
C LYS A 193 12.94 -22.80 -18.62
N ALA A 194 12.12 -22.61 -19.65
CA ALA A 194 12.60 -22.19 -20.97
C ALA A 194 12.91 -20.68 -21.01
N ASP A 195 12.00 -19.87 -20.49
CA ASP A 195 11.98 -18.42 -20.66
C ASP A 195 12.39 -17.65 -19.41
N GLY A 196 12.32 -18.25 -18.22
CA GLY A 196 12.67 -17.58 -16.95
C GLY A 196 14.08 -16.97 -16.92
N PRO A 197 15.13 -17.67 -17.40
CA PRO A 197 16.49 -17.13 -17.43
C PRO A 197 16.63 -15.81 -18.19
N ASP A 198 15.84 -15.59 -19.24
CA ASP A 198 15.88 -14.35 -20.05
C ASP A 198 15.41 -13.11 -19.26
N TYR A 199 14.76 -13.30 -18.11
CA TYR A 199 14.25 -12.24 -17.24
C TYR A 199 14.86 -12.30 -15.83
N ASP A 200 15.99 -12.98 -15.65
CA ASP A 200 16.65 -13.20 -14.35
C ASP A 200 15.76 -13.94 -13.32
N ILE A 201 14.86 -14.81 -13.80
CA ILE A 201 13.95 -15.58 -12.95
C ILE A 201 14.55 -16.97 -12.72
N GLU A 202 14.86 -17.29 -11.46
CA GLU A 202 15.26 -18.63 -11.06
C GLU A 202 14.08 -19.61 -11.25
N ALA A 203 14.30 -20.74 -11.93
CA ALA A 203 13.26 -21.76 -12.18
C ALA A 203 13.44 -23.06 -11.37
N GLY A 204 14.46 -23.16 -10.51
CA GLY A 204 14.78 -24.40 -9.77
C GLY A 204 13.70 -24.87 -8.79
N TRP A 205 12.79 -23.99 -8.40
CA TRP A 205 11.69 -24.26 -7.46
C TRP A 205 10.45 -24.86 -8.12
N VAL A 206 10.35 -24.80 -9.44
CA VAL A 206 9.17 -25.18 -10.23
C VAL A 206 8.76 -26.64 -10.00
N ASP A 207 9.74 -27.53 -9.76
CA ASP A 207 9.50 -28.96 -9.51
C ASP A 207 9.09 -29.26 -8.05
N ASN A 208 9.27 -28.31 -7.14
CA ASN A 208 8.98 -28.44 -5.72
C ASN A 208 7.59 -27.88 -5.40
N THR A 209 6.56 -28.40 -6.06
CA THR A 209 5.17 -27.98 -5.80
C THR A 209 4.85 -28.16 -4.31
N PRO A 210 4.42 -27.08 -3.62
CA PRO A 210 4.12 -27.17 -2.21
C PRO A 210 3.00 -28.19 -1.99
N LYS A 211 3.12 -28.98 -0.92
CA LYS A 211 1.98 -29.77 -0.46
C LYS A 211 0.82 -28.79 -0.22
N PRO A 212 -0.40 -29.09 -0.69
CA PRO A 212 -1.50 -28.14 -0.64
C PRO A 212 -1.65 -27.63 0.79
N PRO A 213 -1.66 -26.30 1.01
CA PRO A 213 -1.83 -25.76 2.34
C PRO A 213 -3.16 -26.29 2.92
N ARG A 214 -3.20 -26.56 4.22
CA ARG A 214 -4.43 -26.99 4.91
C ARG A 214 -5.55 -25.94 4.84
N SER A 215 -5.21 -24.72 4.42
CA SER A 215 -6.14 -23.63 4.11
C SER A 215 -7.23 -24.12 3.14
N ARG A 216 -8.48 -24.17 3.62
CA ARG A 216 -9.64 -24.58 2.80
C ARG A 216 -9.95 -23.60 1.67
N ASN A 217 -9.34 -22.42 1.64
CA ASN A 217 -9.86 -21.26 0.92
C ASN A 217 -9.26 -21.01 -0.47
N ILE A 218 -8.08 -21.54 -0.78
CA ILE A 218 -7.35 -21.19 -2.02
C ILE A 218 -7.26 -22.34 -3.03
N GLY A 219 -7.59 -23.58 -2.63
CA GLY A 219 -7.56 -24.74 -3.51
C GLY A 219 -6.14 -25.29 -3.74
N LYS A 220 -6.01 -26.26 -4.66
CA LYS A 220 -4.73 -26.90 -4.95
C LYS A 220 -3.84 -26.02 -5.86
N PRO A 221 -2.51 -26.03 -5.68
CA PRO A 221 -1.57 -25.50 -6.67
C PRO A 221 -1.86 -26.08 -8.05
N LEU A 222 -1.96 -25.23 -9.07
CA LEU A 222 -2.21 -25.60 -10.46
C LEU A 222 -0.94 -25.41 -11.29
N GLU A 223 -0.51 -24.16 -11.47
CA GLU A 223 0.61 -23.81 -12.34
C GLU A 223 1.57 -22.87 -11.62
N PRO A 224 2.89 -23.08 -11.71
CA PRO A 224 3.87 -22.12 -11.23
C PRO A 224 3.78 -20.87 -12.09
N THR A 225 3.84 -19.72 -11.43
CA THR A 225 3.61 -18.40 -12.01
C THR A 225 4.61 -17.41 -11.46
N VAL A 226 5.18 -16.58 -12.34
CA VAL A 226 5.95 -15.40 -11.97
C VAL A 226 5.37 -14.19 -12.66
N ILE A 227 5.25 -13.09 -11.92
CA ILE A 227 4.91 -11.77 -12.46
C ILE A 227 6.03 -10.82 -12.05
N LYS A 228 6.65 -10.18 -13.04
CA LYS A 228 7.67 -9.15 -12.87
C LYS A 228 7.13 -7.82 -13.40
N VAL A 229 7.37 -6.77 -12.66
CA VAL A 229 7.05 -5.39 -13.02
C VAL A 229 8.35 -4.62 -13.02
N ALA A 230 8.71 -4.03 -14.14
CA ALA A 230 9.94 -3.25 -14.27
C ALA A 230 9.62 -1.89 -14.90
N SER A 231 10.23 -0.83 -14.38
CA SER A 231 10.14 0.51 -14.91
C SER A 231 11.45 1.26 -14.66
N GLN A 232 11.50 2.55 -14.98
CA GLN A 232 12.65 3.42 -14.69
C GLN A 232 12.96 3.51 -13.18
N HIS A 233 11.93 3.36 -12.34
CA HIS A 233 12.01 3.60 -10.91
C HIS A 233 11.47 2.45 -10.06
N ILE A 234 10.93 1.40 -10.66
CA ILE A 234 10.34 0.26 -9.95
C ILE A 234 10.89 -1.03 -10.53
N ASN A 235 11.28 -1.95 -9.66
CA ASN A 235 11.46 -3.35 -10.03
C ASN A 235 10.81 -4.20 -8.94
N ALA A 236 9.76 -4.93 -9.30
CA ALA A 236 8.98 -5.77 -8.40
C ALA A 236 8.78 -7.15 -9.00
N GLN A 237 8.72 -8.15 -8.13
CA GLN A 237 8.54 -9.54 -8.51
C GLN A 237 7.64 -10.26 -7.51
N LEU A 238 6.77 -11.11 -8.05
CA LEU A 238 5.98 -12.07 -7.32
C LEU A 238 6.17 -13.45 -7.97
N SER A 239 6.45 -14.47 -7.15
CA SER A 239 6.64 -15.85 -7.59
C SER A 239 5.82 -16.80 -6.73
N GLY A 240 5.23 -17.83 -7.34
CA GLY A 240 4.39 -18.78 -6.63
C GLY A 240 3.64 -19.74 -7.53
N TRP A 241 2.55 -20.31 -7.03
CA TRP A 241 1.68 -21.22 -7.76
C TRP A 241 0.27 -20.62 -7.82
N ARG A 242 -0.24 -20.46 -9.05
CA ARG A 242 -1.64 -20.15 -9.29
C ARG A 242 -2.51 -21.30 -8.78
N THR A 243 -3.65 -20.97 -8.20
CA THR A 243 -4.68 -21.93 -7.80
C THR A 243 -6.01 -21.62 -8.49
N ALA A 244 -7.09 -22.30 -8.09
CA ALA A 244 -8.42 -22.00 -8.61
C ALA A 244 -8.92 -20.60 -8.18
N ASP A 245 -8.54 -20.16 -6.98
CA ASP A 245 -9.10 -18.97 -6.33
C ASP A 245 -8.05 -17.88 -6.02
N GLY A 246 -6.77 -18.14 -6.31
CA GLY A 246 -5.68 -17.34 -5.77
C GLY A 246 -4.29 -17.64 -6.35
N ILE A 247 -3.29 -17.16 -5.61
CA ILE A 247 -1.87 -17.51 -5.78
C ILE A 247 -1.32 -17.87 -4.40
N ILE A 248 -0.57 -18.96 -4.32
CA ILE A 248 0.26 -19.32 -3.16
C ILE A 248 1.69 -18.88 -3.47
N LEU A 249 2.23 -17.95 -2.70
CA LEU A 249 3.56 -17.40 -2.91
C LEU A 249 4.65 -18.36 -2.43
N ARG A 250 5.74 -18.42 -3.18
CA ARG A 250 6.96 -19.12 -2.79
C ARG A 250 7.73 -18.32 -1.73
N GLU A 251 7.80 -17.02 -1.94
CA GLU A 251 8.58 -16.07 -1.17
C GLU A 251 7.80 -14.75 -1.03
N PRO A 252 8.13 -13.89 -0.04
CA PRO A 252 7.51 -12.57 0.06
C PRO A 252 7.62 -11.81 -1.26
N ILE A 253 6.60 -11.02 -1.58
CA ILE A 253 6.64 -10.14 -2.75
C ILE A 253 7.75 -9.13 -2.52
N THR A 254 8.72 -9.04 -3.42
CA THR A 254 9.83 -8.09 -3.31
C THR A 254 9.66 -6.98 -4.32
N ALA A 255 9.91 -5.74 -3.89
CA ALA A 255 9.95 -4.57 -4.74
C ALA A 255 11.12 -3.66 -4.35
N SER A 256 11.70 -3.00 -5.34
CA SER A 256 12.73 -1.98 -5.17
C SER A 256 12.30 -0.73 -5.91
N PHE A 257 12.43 0.41 -5.25
CA PHE A 257 12.02 1.70 -5.77
C PHE A 257 13.20 2.65 -5.80
N ALA A 258 13.43 3.34 -6.91
CA ALA A 258 14.22 4.55 -6.91
C ALA A 258 13.46 5.61 -6.09
N TYR A 259 14.14 6.21 -5.13
CA TYR A 259 13.57 7.23 -4.29
C TYR A 259 13.22 8.46 -5.13
N THR A 260 11.97 8.90 -4.99
CA THR A 260 11.47 10.14 -5.58
C THR A 260 10.81 10.99 -4.48
N PRO A 261 10.78 12.32 -4.61
CA PRO A 261 10.04 13.16 -3.66
C PRO A 261 8.56 12.79 -3.56
N ALA A 262 7.93 12.34 -4.66
CA ALA A 262 6.58 11.78 -4.63
C ALA A 262 6.47 10.53 -3.75
N LEU A 263 7.44 9.61 -3.77
CA LEU A 263 7.41 8.43 -2.91
C LEU A 263 7.41 8.81 -1.42
N ALA A 264 8.20 9.81 -1.02
CA ALA A 264 8.16 10.32 0.34
C ALA A 264 6.79 10.94 0.69
N LYS A 265 6.32 11.85 -0.16
CA LYS A 265 5.11 12.62 0.08
C LYS A 265 3.84 11.77 0.09
N TYR A 266 3.74 10.77 -0.78
CA TYR A 266 2.52 9.98 -0.97
C TYR A 266 2.61 8.55 -0.39
N GLY A 267 3.83 8.02 -0.20
CA GLY A 267 4.08 6.73 0.42
C GLY A 267 4.42 6.88 1.90
N PHE A 268 5.65 7.32 2.21
CA PHE A 268 6.17 7.31 3.58
C PHE A 268 5.38 8.19 4.55
N ALA A 269 4.89 9.35 4.10
CA ALA A 269 4.10 10.25 4.93
C ALA A 269 2.82 9.58 5.50
N LYS A 270 2.26 8.61 4.77
CA LYS A 270 1.05 7.88 5.20
C LYS A 270 1.34 6.83 6.28
N VAL A 271 2.56 6.32 6.30
CA VAL A 271 2.98 5.29 7.26
C VAL A 271 3.56 5.93 8.51
N ALA A 272 4.36 6.99 8.34
CA ALA A 272 5.03 7.66 9.43
C ALA A 272 5.03 9.18 9.19
N PRO A 273 4.23 9.94 9.95
CA PRO A 273 4.17 11.40 9.80
C PRO A 273 5.52 12.12 9.96
N LEU A 274 6.49 11.52 10.68
CA LEU A 274 7.86 12.02 10.78
C LEU A 274 8.61 12.05 9.44
N LEU A 275 8.18 11.25 8.47
CA LEU A 275 8.80 11.11 7.15
C LEU A 275 8.10 11.96 6.07
N ALA A 276 7.15 12.82 6.45
CA ALA A 276 6.42 13.66 5.50
C ALA A 276 7.33 14.67 4.75
N ASP A 277 8.41 15.11 5.41
CA ASP A 277 9.33 16.12 4.89
C ASP A 277 10.68 15.54 4.46
N VAL A 278 10.73 14.27 4.03
CA VAL A 278 11.97 13.67 3.48
C VAL A 278 12.29 14.35 2.15
N ALA A 279 13.50 14.91 2.04
CA ALA A 279 13.99 15.59 0.85
C ALA A 279 14.84 14.67 -0.05
N ALA A 280 15.59 13.73 0.54
CA ALA A 280 16.44 12.79 -0.20
C ALA A 280 16.76 11.51 0.60
N VAL A 281 17.21 10.47 -0.10
CA VAL A 281 17.86 9.26 0.45
C VAL A 281 19.36 9.35 0.17
N GLU A 282 20.21 9.15 1.18
CA GLU A 282 21.67 9.36 1.07
C GLU A 282 22.42 8.17 0.43
N GLU A 283 22.03 6.93 0.71
CA GLU A 283 22.74 5.73 0.24
C GLU A 283 21.96 5.02 -0.87
N GLY A 284 22.52 4.98 -2.08
CA GLY A 284 22.02 4.20 -3.21
C GLY A 284 20.71 4.69 -3.84
N GLY A 285 19.93 5.52 -3.13
CA GLY A 285 18.64 6.01 -3.61
C GLY A 285 17.61 4.90 -3.85
N LEU A 286 17.87 3.67 -3.42
CA LEU A 286 16.99 2.53 -3.61
C LEU A 286 16.31 2.17 -2.29
N VAL A 287 14.98 2.07 -2.34
CA VAL A 287 14.12 1.67 -1.24
C VAL A 287 13.69 0.23 -1.51
N SER A 288 14.16 -0.71 -0.69
CA SER A 288 13.77 -2.12 -0.76
C SER A 288 12.55 -2.37 0.13
N VAL A 289 11.54 -3.02 -0.46
CA VAL A 289 10.26 -3.35 0.18
C VAL A 289 9.98 -4.82 -0.01
N SER A 290 9.57 -5.50 1.06
CA SER A 290 9.02 -6.85 1.01
C SER A 290 7.59 -6.86 1.57
N ALA A 291 6.68 -7.57 0.92
CA ALA A 291 5.32 -7.76 1.41
C ALA A 291 5.03 -9.25 1.59
N THR A 292 4.62 -9.62 2.80
CA THR A 292 4.34 -10.99 3.23
C THR A 292 2.85 -11.11 3.53
N PRO A 293 2.05 -11.65 2.60
CA PRO A 293 0.65 -11.95 2.86
C PRO A 293 0.51 -13.01 3.95
N ASP A 294 -0.56 -12.95 4.74
CA ASP A 294 -0.87 -14.01 5.71
C ASP A 294 -0.91 -15.37 4.99
N LYS A 295 -0.28 -16.38 5.59
CA LYS A 295 -0.12 -17.74 5.04
C LYS A 295 0.54 -17.80 3.65
N MET A 296 1.18 -16.73 3.17
CA MET A 296 1.73 -16.63 1.82
C MET A 296 0.66 -16.80 0.72
N GLU A 297 -0.57 -16.39 1.02
CA GLU A 297 -1.75 -16.63 0.20
C GLU A 297 -2.30 -15.31 -0.37
N LEU A 298 -2.72 -15.28 -1.64
CA LEU A 298 -3.34 -14.11 -2.27
C LEU A 298 -4.69 -14.49 -2.89
N PRO A 299 -5.82 -13.78 -2.61
CA PRO A 299 -6.01 -12.73 -1.59
C PRO A 299 -5.51 -13.09 -0.20
N ALA A 300 -4.99 -12.09 0.52
CA ALA A 300 -4.87 -12.12 1.98
C ALA A 300 -5.74 -11.05 2.63
N GLU A 301 -6.19 -11.34 3.84
CA GLU A 301 -6.85 -10.38 4.75
C GLU A 301 -5.85 -9.48 5.46
N ARG A 302 -4.59 -9.91 5.56
CA ARG A 302 -3.49 -9.14 6.14
C ARG A 302 -2.24 -9.31 5.29
N VAL A 303 -1.51 -8.21 5.03
CA VAL A 303 -0.22 -8.23 4.35
C VAL A 303 0.78 -7.42 5.18
N ALA A 304 1.80 -8.09 5.71
CA ALA A 304 2.89 -7.45 6.43
C ALA A 304 3.90 -6.87 5.43
N VAL A 305 3.98 -5.56 5.34
CA VAL A 305 4.93 -4.81 4.50
C VAL A 305 6.10 -4.38 5.36
N ARG A 306 7.31 -4.63 4.88
CA ARG A 306 8.56 -4.22 5.50
C ARG A 306 9.39 -3.43 4.50
N VAL A 307 9.80 -2.23 4.89
CA VAL A 307 10.80 -1.42 4.19
C VAL A 307 12.10 -1.51 4.95
N GLU A 308 13.20 -1.79 4.27
CA GLU A 308 14.51 -1.85 4.90
C GLU A 308 14.94 -0.48 5.48
N PRO A 309 15.79 -0.47 6.52
CA PRO A 309 16.30 0.76 7.14
C PRO A 309 16.85 1.77 6.11
N LEU A 310 16.47 3.04 6.27
CA LEU A 310 16.83 4.11 5.33
C LEU A 310 17.75 5.15 5.99
N ARG A 311 18.67 5.70 5.20
CA ARG A 311 19.40 6.93 5.53
C ARG A 311 18.87 8.07 4.69
N LEU A 312 18.34 9.09 5.36
CA LEU A 312 17.50 10.13 4.79
C LEU A 312 18.08 11.51 5.08
N LYS A 313 17.79 12.47 4.21
CA LYS A 313 17.83 13.91 4.52
C LYS A 313 16.41 14.39 4.72
N VAL A 314 16.08 14.79 5.93
CA VAL A 314 14.75 15.28 6.30
C VAL A 314 14.76 16.79 6.51
N GLY A 315 13.75 17.46 5.97
CA GLY A 315 13.48 18.86 6.27
C GLY A 315 13.00 19.02 7.71
N ARG A 316 13.21 20.21 8.28
CA ARG A 316 12.63 20.58 9.57
C ARG A 316 11.15 20.94 9.43
N GLY A 317 10.33 19.93 9.14
CA GLY A 317 8.88 20.05 9.05
C GLY A 317 8.22 20.49 10.35
N PRO A 318 6.90 20.80 10.36
CA PRO A 318 6.19 21.25 11.55
C PRO A 318 6.29 20.25 12.72
N LEU A 319 6.13 18.95 12.43
CA LEU A 319 6.16 17.89 13.43
C LEU A 319 7.56 17.74 14.05
N LEU A 320 8.57 17.53 13.21
CA LEU A 320 9.96 17.38 13.65
C LEU A 320 10.50 18.66 14.29
N GLY A 321 10.12 19.82 13.75
CA GLY A 321 10.46 21.13 14.29
C GLY A 321 9.96 21.31 15.72
N LYS A 322 8.69 20.98 15.99
CA LYS A 322 8.11 20.98 17.33
C LYS A 322 8.71 19.91 18.24
N ALA A 323 9.01 18.72 17.75
CA ALA A 323 9.68 17.68 18.54
C ALA A 323 11.10 18.13 19.01
N ILE A 324 11.84 18.82 18.14
CA ILE A 324 13.14 19.41 18.49
C ILE A 324 12.96 20.53 19.51
N GLU A 325 11.97 21.40 19.32
CA GLU A 325 11.66 22.50 20.24
C GLU A 325 11.25 21.99 21.63
N PHE A 326 10.38 20.98 21.66
CA PHE A 326 9.96 20.27 22.88
C PHE A 326 11.17 19.86 23.73
N LEU A 327 12.18 19.26 23.11
CA LEU A 327 13.41 18.84 23.78
C LEU A 327 14.42 19.95 24.05
N ALA A 328 14.38 21.05 23.28
CA ALA A 328 15.30 22.18 23.43
C ALA A 328 14.88 23.16 24.54
N SER A 329 13.62 23.12 24.98
CA SER A 329 13.01 24.04 25.95
C SER A 329 13.73 24.15 27.31
N GLN A 330 14.63 23.22 27.67
CA GLN A 330 15.34 23.18 28.97
C GLN A 330 16.74 23.85 28.96
N GLY A 331 17.14 24.55 27.89
CA GLY A 331 18.35 25.39 27.89
C GLY A 331 19.69 24.62 27.83
N SER A 332 19.66 23.30 27.73
CA SER A 332 20.80 22.40 27.62
C SER A 332 21.35 22.37 26.19
N GLY A 333 22.11 23.40 25.79
CA GLY A 333 23.01 23.36 24.62
C GLY A 333 22.38 22.77 23.35
N GLY A 334 21.15 23.20 23.04
CA GLY A 334 20.24 22.54 22.10
C GLY A 334 20.89 22.19 20.76
N VAL A 335 20.31 21.22 20.07
CA VAL A 335 20.71 20.83 18.71
C VAL A 335 20.62 22.07 17.82
N ARG A 336 21.73 22.80 17.69
CA ARG A 336 21.90 23.87 16.73
C ARG A 336 22.11 23.22 15.38
N ALA A 337 21.03 22.68 14.84
CA ALA A 337 20.96 22.32 13.45
C ALA A 337 21.13 23.60 12.62
N ARG A 338 22.36 23.89 12.22
CA ARG A 338 22.64 24.87 11.18
C ARG A 338 22.28 24.22 9.84
N GLY A 339 21.06 24.44 9.38
CA GLY A 339 20.57 23.93 8.09
C GLY A 339 19.07 23.60 8.13
N SER A 340 18.42 23.73 6.97
CA SER A 340 17.03 23.30 6.78
C SER A 340 16.89 21.79 6.68
N LEU A 341 17.97 21.07 6.35
CA LEU A 341 18.03 19.63 6.19
C LEU A 341 18.85 18.97 7.30
N LEU A 342 18.30 17.89 7.84
CA LEU A 342 18.90 17.06 8.88
C LEU A 342 19.15 15.66 8.32
N GLN A 343 20.28 15.06 8.69
CA GLN A 343 20.46 13.62 8.45
C GLN A 343 19.56 12.83 9.38
N ALA A 344 18.89 11.81 8.88
CA ALA A 344 18.07 10.90 9.64
C ALA A 344 18.38 9.45 9.27
N GLN A 345 18.32 8.54 10.23
CA GLN A 345 18.37 7.11 10.00
C GLN A 345 17.13 6.47 10.59
N THR A 346 16.48 5.59 9.84
CA THR A 346 15.30 4.86 10.32
C THR A 346 15.68 3.44 10.72
N SER A 347 14.91 2.83 11.62
CA SER A 347 14.78 1.37 11.67
C SER A 347 14.05 0.85 10.43
N ALA A 348 13.88 -0.47 10.33
CA ALA A 348 12.96 -1.02 9.35
C ALA A 348 11.55 -0.46 9.60
N ILE A 349 10.84 -0.12 8.53
CA ILE A 349 9.44 0.33 8.61
C ILE A 349 8.57 -0.89 8.40
N CYS A 350 7.84 -1.31 9.42
CA CYS A 350 6.95 -2.46 9.36
C CYS A 350 5.48 -2.01 9.47
N VAL A 351 4.66 -2.41 8.49
CA VAL A 351 3.25 -2.00 8.37
C VAL A 351 2.42 -3.21 8.04
N ASP A 352 1.37 -3.45 8.81
CA ASP A 352 0.37 -4.44 8.49
C ASP A 352 -0.79 -3.79 7.72
N LEU A 353 -0.96 -4.19 6.46
CA LEU A 353 -2.09 -3.80 5.63
C LEU A 353 -3.25 -4.74 5.92
N LEU A 354 -4.34 -4.22 6.46
CA LEU A 354 -5.55 -5.00 6.73
C LEU A 354 -6.51 -4.94 5.53
N GLY A 355 -7.30 -5.99 5.32
CA GLY A 355 -8.28 -6.08 4.25
C GLY A 355 -9.38 -5.01 4.32
N SER A 356 -9.55 -4.41 5.50
CA SER A 356 -10.40 -3.23 5.73
C SER A 356 -9.89 -1.96 5.04
N GLY A 357 -8.59 -1.88 4.74
CA GLY A 357 -7.89 -0.68 4.28
C GLY A 357 -7.15 0.07 5.39
N ALA A 358 -7.25 -0.39 6.64
CA ALA A 358 -6.47 0.14 7.75
C ALA A 358 -5.00 -0.31 7.65
N LEU A 359 -4.09 0.57 8.05
CA LEU A 359 -2.66 0.33 8.15
C LEU A 359 -2.30 0.32 9.64
N GLN A 360 -1.74 -0.76 10.13
CA GLN A 360 -1.18 -0.82 11.47
C GLN A 360 0.34 -0.72 11.38
N THR A 361 0.87 0.43 11.77
CA THR A 361 2.30 0.73 11.75
C THR A 361 2.93 0.26 13.05
N GLN A 362 3.88 -0.67 12.95
CA GLN A 362 4.69 -1.11 14.08
C GLN A 362 5.69 -0.01 14.47
N ARG A 363 6.40 -0.21 15.57
CA ARG A 363 7.40 0.75 16.06
C ARG A 363 8.45 1.05 15.00
N LEU A 364 8.49 2.31 14.59
CA LEU A 364 9.51 2.91 13.74
C LEU A 364 10.37 3.85 14.58
N ASP A 365 11.65 3.54 14.71
CA ASP A 365 12.64 4.40 15.35
C ASP A 365 13.33 5.29 14.28
N VAL A 366 13.49 6.57 14.58
CA VAL A 366 14.14 7.57 13.72
C VAL A 366 15.20 8.32 14.52
N LEU A 367 16.46 8.27 14.06
CA LEU A 367 17.58 8.98 14.65
C LEU A 367 17.96 10.18 13.78
N VAL A 368 17.68 11.39 14.25
CA VAL A 368 17.87 12.65 13.52
C VAL A 368 19.08 13.42 14.04
N GLY A 369 20.06 13.73 13.19
CA GLY A 369 21.26 14.51 13.54
C GLY A 369 22.51 13.68 13.87
N GLY A 370 22.57 12.43 13.41
CA GLY A 370 23.74 11.54 13.50
C GLY A 370 23.88 10.77 14.82
N ALA A 371 24.82 9.81 14.88
CA ALA A 371 24.86 8.82 15.98
C ALA A 371 25.16 9.38 17.39
N SER A 372 26.05 10.37 17.49
CA SER A 372 26.57 10.86 18.78
C SER A 372 25.77 12.01 19.39
N ARG A 373 25.02 12.75 18.55
CA ARG A 373 24.19 13.90 18.97
C ARG A 373 22.80 13.88 18.36
N GLY A 374 22.38 12.74 17.83
CA GLY A 374 21.07 12.57 17.24
C GLY A 374 19.94 12.58 18.25
N LEU A 375 18.85 13.20 17.84
CA LEU A 375 17.54 13.08 18.45
C LEU A 375 16.94 11.74 18.01
N HIS A 376 16.72 10.83 18.97
CA HIS A 376 16.01 9.57 18.75
C HIS A 376 14.51 9.78 18.99
N LEU A 377 13.68 9.50 17.99
CA LEU A 377 12.22 9.52 18.03
C LEU A 377 11.69 8.14 17.68
N ALA A 378 10.49 7.82 18.14
CA ALA A 378 9.78 6.61 17.72
C ALA A 378 8.34 6.94 17.30
N THR A 379 7.77 6.23 16.34
CA THR A 379 6.34 6.34 15.98
C THR A 379 5.72 4.99 15.70
N TRP A 380 4.47 4.79 16.12
CA TRP A 380 3.66 3.60 15.85
C TRP A 380 2.17 3.92 15.96
N GLY A 381 1.30 3.03 15.49
CA GLY A 381 -0.15 3.16 15.66
C GLY A 381 -0.94 2.77 14.41
N GLU A 382 -2.14 3.32 14.27
CA GLU A 382 -3.08 2.97 13.21
C GLU A 382 -3.37 4.16 12.29
N VAL A 383 -3.56 3.85 11.01
CA VAL A 383 -3.97 4.80 9.98
C VAL A 383 -5.13 4.18 9.21
N ASP A 384 -6.28 4.83 9.21
CA ASP A 384 -7.39 4.48 8.34
C ASP A 384 -7.35 5.35 7.08
N VAL A 385 -6.91 4.76 5.97
CA VAL A 385 -6.76 5.44 4.69
C VAL A 385 -8.12 5.87 4.11
N LYS A 386 -9.21 5.16 4.45
CA LYS A 386 -10.54 5.46 3.90
C LYS A 386 -11.19 6.65 4.59
N SER A 387 -11.08 6.71 5.91
CA SER A 387 -11.62 7.84 6.69
C SER A 387 -10.66 9.03 6.77
N ASP A 388 -9.45 8.90 6.19
CA ASP A 388 -8.37 9.88 6.31
C ASP A 388 -8.11 10.23 7.78
N GLN A 389 -8.05 9.21 8.65
CA GLN A 389 -7.81 9.38 10.09
C GLN A 389 -6.52 8.66 10.52
N ILE A 390 -5.82 9.25 11.48
CA ILE A 390 -4.66 8.67 12.13
C ILE A 390 -4.89 8.60 13.64
N SER A 391 -4.41 7.52 14.24
CA SER A 391 -4.34 7.30 15.69
C SER A 391 -2.99 6.69 16.01
N MET A 392 -2.01 7.57 16.23
CA MET A 392 -0.61 7.18 16.38
C MET A 392 0.01 7.72 17.67
N TRP A 393 1.18 7.20 18.00
CA TRP A 393 2.01 7.65 19.10
C TRP A 393 3.32 8.20 18.56
N LEU A 394 3.78 9.29 19.16
CA LEU A 394 5.12 9.85 19.03
C LEU A 394 5.86 9.60 20.35
N GLY A 395 6.82 8.68 20.33
CA GLY A 395 7.64 8.31 21.46
C GLY A 395 8.95 9.09 21.53
N PHE A 396 9.33 9.48 22.74
CA PHE A 396 10.66 10.00 23.08
C PHE A 396 11.38 9.00 23.98
N PRO A 397 12.31 8.19 23.46
CA PRO A 397 13.10 7.26 24.26
C PRO A 397 13.96 7.96 25.31
N ALA A 398 14.36 7.23 26.34
CA ALA A 398 15.18 7.71 27.46
C ALA A 398 16.44 8.49 27.01
N ALA A 399 17.09 8.03 25.93
CA ALA A 399 18.26 8.70 25.36
C ALA A 399 17.95 10.16 24.94
N SER A 400 16.79 10.41 24.34
CA SER A 400 16.35 11.76 23.96
C SER A 400 15.85 12.56 25.17
N LEU A 401 15.11 11.92 26.08
CA LEU A 401 14.63 12.55 27.31
C LEU A 401 15.78 13.00 28.24
N SER A 402 16.92 12.31 28.20
CA SER A 402 18.11 12.72 28.97
C SER A 402 18.58 14.15 28.65
N ARG A 403 18.25 14.67 27.46
CA ARG A 403 18.55 16.05 27.05
C ARG A 403 17.74 17.09 27.80
N LEU A 404 16.56 16.71 28.29
CA LEU A 404 15.74 17.52 29.20
C LEU A 404 16.30 17.52 30.64
N GLY A 405 17.43 16.85 30.88
CA GLY A 405 18.02 16.70 32.21
C GLY A 405 17.47 15.53 33.01
N LEU A 406 16.61 14.70 32.42
CA LEU A 406 16.07 13.49 33.03
C LEU A 406 17.13 12.37 33.00
N LYS A 407 17.97 12.31 34.04
CA LYS A 407 19.01 11.28 34.19
C LYS A 407 18.46 10.06 34.94
N GLY A 408 19.06 8.89 34.71
CA GLY A 408 18.72 7.66 35.45
C GLY A 408 17.43 6.97 34.99
N LEU A 409 16.83 7.40 33.88
CA LEU A 409 15.73 6.67 33.27
C LEU A 409 16.22 5.29 32.79
N PRO A 410 15.42 4.22 32.93
CA PRO A 410 15.68 2.93 32.30
C PRO A 410 15.88 3.08 30.79
N ARG A 411 16.69 2.23 30.16
CA ARG A 411 17.04 2.38 28.73
C ARG A 411 15.83 2.22 27.81
N GLU A 412 14.91 1.38 28.23
CA GLU A 412 13.64 1.04 27.62
C GLU A 412 12.55 2.08 27.90
N ALA A 413 12.77 3.02 28.82
CA ALA A 413 11.77 4.03 29.14
C ALA A 413 11.50 4.93 27.94
N MET A 414 10.22 5.22 27.73
CA MET A 414 9.74 6.03 26.61
C MET A 414 8.61 6.93 27.08
N LEU A 415 8.59 8.15 26.56
CA LEU A 415 7.47 9.07 26.74
C LEU A 415 6.60 9.07 25.47
N PRO A 416 5.42 8.43 25.48
CA PRO A 416 4.50 8.48 24.35
C PRO A 416 3.60 9.72 24.41
N ILE A 417 3.47 10.39 23.27
CA ILE A 417 2.53 11.50 23.02
C ILE A 417 1.60 11.12 21.87
N ALA A 418 0.28 11.25 22.06
CA ALA A 418 -0.68 10.90 21.02
C ALA A 418 -0.63 11.86 19.82
N VAL A 419 -0.82 11.30 18.63
CA VAL A 419 -0.91 11.96 17.34
C VAL A 419 -2.22 11.54 16.69
N GLU A 420 -3.14 12.49 16.54
CA GLU A 420 -4.52 12.26 16.08
C GLU A 420 -4.87 13.23 14.94
N GLY A 421 -5.99 12.99 14.26
CA GLY A 421 -6.51 13.87 13.19
C GLY A 421 -6.39 13.23 11.82
N SER A 422 -6.23 14.04 10.77
CA SER A 422 -6.15 13.52 9.40
C SER A 422 -4.72 13.34 8.90
N LEU A 423 -4.52 12.55 7.84
CA LEU A 423 -3.18 12.30 7.28
C LEU A 423 -2.50 13.59 6.83
N HIS A 424 -3.29 14.54 6.34
CA HIS A 424 -2.79 15.82 5.85
C HIS A 424 -2.61 16.87 6.95
N LYS A 425 -3.23 16.68 8.12
CA LYS A 425 -3.19 17.62 9.24
C LYS A 425 -3.05 16.88 10.58
N PRO A 426 -1.95 16.14 10.79
CA PRO A 426 -1.71 15.45 12.06
C PRO A 426 -1.60 16.46 13.20
N ARG A 427 -2.25 16.17 14.33
CA ARG A 427 -2.22 16.98 15.56
C ARG A 427 -1.60 16.16 16.67
N VAL A 428 -0.52 16.67 17.24
CA VAL A 428 0.15 16.05 18.40
C VAL A 428 -0.36 16.73 19.66
N LYS A 429 -0.69 15.95 20.69
CA LYS A 429 -1.11 16.47 22.01
C LYS A 429 0.10 16.92 22.84
N TRP A 430 0.77 18.00 22.42
CA TRP A 430 2.02 18.46 23.03
C TRP A 430 1.86 18.80 24.51
N LEU A 431 0.76 19.43 24.90
CA LEU A 431 0.49 19.81 26.29
C LEU A 431 0.54 18.60 27.23
N ASP A 432 -0.01 17.46 26.82
CA ASP A 432 0.04 16.21 27.59
C ASP A 432 1.48 15.70 27.72
N GLY A 433 2.27 15.84 26.66
CA GLY A 433 3.71 15.56 26.68
C GLY A 433 4.46 16.38 27.73
N TYR A 434 4.23 17.70 27.79
CA TYR A 434 4.87 18.56 28.80
C TYR A 434 4.44 18.18 30.22
N ARG A 435 3.15 17.92 30.45
CA ARG A 435 2.64 17.46 31.76
C ARG A 435 3.33 16.17 32.19
N LYS A 436 3.47 15.20 31.29
CA LYS A 436 4.19 13.94 31.55
C LYS A 436 5.68 14.16 31.84
N VAL A 437 6.36 15.05 31.10
CA VAL A 437 7.76 15.43 31.41
C VAL A 437 7.89 16.06 32.79
N ALA A 438 6.96 16.94 33.18
CA ALA A 438 6.94 17.57 34.50
C ALA A 438 6.82 16.53 35.62
N ALA A 439 5.92 15.57 35.43
CA ALA A 439 5.74 14.45 36.34
C ALA A 439 7.02 13.60 36.44
N LEU A 440 7.64 13.26 35.30
CA LEU A 440 8.91 12.52 35.26
C LEU A 440 10.05 13.27 35.94
N ALA A 441 10.17 14.59 35.73
CA ALA A 441 11.19 15.42 36.36
C ALA A 441 11.05 15.47 37.89
N THR A 442 9.81 15.37 38.37
CA THR A 442 9.51 15.34 39.82
C THR A 442 9.82 13.97 40.40
N ALA A 443 9.46 12.88 39.71
CA ALA A 443 9.69 11.50 40.14
C ALA A 443 11.18 11.11 40.12
N TYR A 444 11.93 11.55 39.11
CA TYR A 444 13.35 11.23 38.93
C TYR A 444 14.28 12.34 39.43
N LYS A 445 13.86 13.07 40.46
CA LYS A 445 14.78 13.97 41.16
C LYS A 445 16.02 13.17 41.56
N PRO A 446 17.22 13.59 41.14
CA PRO A 446 18.40 12.77 41.31
C PRO A 446 18.67 12.57 42.81
N GLU A 447 18.50 11.33 43.28
CA GLU A 447 18.98 10.86 44.59
C GLU A 447 20.49 11.08 44.78
N ALA A 448 21.21 11.49 43.74
CA ALA A 448 22.59 11.98 43.84
C ALA A 448 22.74 13.10 44.89
N ALA A 449 21.74 13.96 45.09
CA ALA A 449 21.79 14.97 46.15
C ALA A 449 21.63 14.38 47.56
N ALA A 450 21.04 13.19 47.69
CA ALA A 450 20.87 12.49 48.98
C ALA A 450 22.09 11.62 49.35
N ARG A 451 22.92 11.22 48.38
CA ARG A 451 24.15 10.43 48.63
C ARG A 451 25.42 11.27 48.84
N GLU A 452 25.43 12.55 48.48
CA GLU A 452 26.55 13.46 48.77
C GLU A 452 26.46 14.13 50.16
N GLY A 453 25.38 13.88 50.92
CA GLY A 453 25.14 14.40 52.28
C GLY A 453 25.91 13.71 53.41
N SER A 454 27.21 13.42 53.26
CA SER A 454 28.10 13.06 54.38
C SER A 454 29.41 13.85 54.40
N ALA A 455 29.51 14.95 53.64
CA ALA A 455 30.58 15.92 53.79
C ALA A 455 30.00 17.34 53.83
N GLU A 456 29.98 17.87 55.05
CA GLU A 456 29.62 19.23 55.46
C GLU A 456 30.31 20.30 54.59
N SER A 457 29.66 20.80 53.52
CA SER A 457 30.11 22.00 52.82
C SER A 457 28.99 22.70 52.02
N GLN A 458 28.73 23.94 52.46
CA GLN A 458 28.13 25.11 51.79
C GLN A 458 26.85 25.01 50.92
N PRO A 459 25.88 25.94 51.10
CA PRO A 459 24.67 26.01 50.30
C PRO A 459 24.97 26.54 48.88
N ALA A 460 25.15 25.62 47.93
CA ALA A 460 25.09 25.97 46.51
C ALA A 460 23.66 26.43 46.15
N ALA A 461 23.55 27.60 45.51
CA ALA A 461 22.30 28.20 45.09
C ALA A 461 21.41 27.19 44.32
N ALA A 462 20.25 26.88 44.90
CA ALA A 462 19.33 25.88 44.38
C ALA A 462 18.75 26.26 42.99
N PRO A 463 18.39 25.28 42.15
CA PRO A 463 17.95 25.46 40.77
C PRO A 463 16.49 25.97 40.66
N SER A 464 16.12 27.06 41.34
CA SER A 464 14.78 27.68 41.26
C SER A 464 14.46 28.23 39.87
N LEU A 465 15.47 28.66 39.12
CA LEU A 465 15.38 29.18 37.75
C LEU A 465 14.81 28.16 36.73
N ARG A 466 14.85 26.86 37.00
CA ARG A 466 14.33 25.84 36.07
C ARG A 466 12.80 25.68 36.15
N ARG A 467 12.19 25.99 37.31
CA ARG A 467 10.75 25.78 37.52
C ARG A 467 9.91 26.89 36.88
N SER A 468 10.37 28.15 36.97
CA SER A 468 9.70 29.30 36.35
C SER A 468 9.72 29.23 34.82
N VAL A 469 10.89 28.94 34.23
CA VAL A 469 11.02 28.78 32.76
C VAL A 469 10.13 27.67 32.23
N PHE A 470 10.01 26.56 32.96
CA PHE A 470 9.14 25.45 32.57
C PHE A 470 7.65 25.81 32.67
N GLN A 471 7.23 26.52 33.72
CA GLN A 471 5.85 27.01 33.85
C GLN A 471 5.49 28.03 32.77
N GLU A 472 6.44 28.89 32.40
CA GLU A 472 6.26 29.88 31.34
C GLU A 472 6.14 29.21 29.97
N ALA A 473 6.95 28.17 29.70
CA ALA A 473 6.82 27.35 28.49
C ALA A 473 5.45 26.64 28.41
N LEU A 474 4.99 26.04 29.51
CA LEU A 474 3.66 25.42 29.60
C LEU A 474 2.53 26.42 29.31
N ARG A 475 2.58 27.62 29.89
CA ARG A 475 1.58 28.68 29.67
C ARG A 475 1.59 29.19 28.23
N SER A 476 2.78 29.46 27.68
CA SER A 476 2.92 29.89 26.28
C SER A 476 2.37 28.86 25.30
N MET A 477 2.55 27.58 25.59
CA MET A 477 2.08 26.49 24.73
C MET A 477 0.59 26.27 24.83
N ALA A 478 0.02 26.25 26.04
CA ALA A 478 -1.43 26.18 26.22
C ALA A 478 -2.14 27.32 25.48
N ALA A 479 -1.61 28.55 25.56
CA ALA A 479 -2.13 29.68 24.81
C ALA A 479 -2.07 29.46 23.28
N SER A 480 -1.00 28.85 22.77
CA SER A 480 -0.87 28.54 21.33
C SER A 480 -1.83 27.44 20.85
N GLU A 481 -2.30 26.57 21.75
CA GLU A 481 -3.29 25.52 21.47
C GLU A 481 -4.73 25.99 21.75
N GLY A 482 -4.92 27.26 22.13
CA GLY A 482 -6.23 27.84 22.43
C GLY A 482 -6.79 27.44 23.78
N ALA A 483 -6.00 26.83 24.66
CA ALA A 483 -6.37 26.57 26.04
C ALA A 483 -6.19 27.84 26.89
N SER A 484 -7.11 28.08 27.83
CA SER A 484 -6.97 29.19 28.78
C SER A 484 -5.75 28.96 29.67
N ALA A 485 -5.02 30.03 29.98
CA ALA A 485 -3.86 29.96 30.88
C ALA A 485 -4.24 29.48 32.30
N GLU A 486 -5.51 29.63 32.68
CA GLU A 486 -6.06 29.18 33.97
C GLU A 486 -6.31 27.66 34.02
N ASP A 487 -6.51 27.01 32.88
CA ASP A 487 -6.80 25.56 32.80
C ASP A 487 -5.53 24.69 32.89
N VAL A 488 -4.36 25.31 33.04
CA VAL A 488 -3.06 24.62 33.11
C VAL A 488 -2.62 24.47 34.56
N GLU A 489 -3.32 23.64 35.33
CA GLU A 489 -2.81 23.21 36.63
C GLU A 489 -1.66 22.21 36.43
N VAL A 490 -0.51 22.50 37.07
CA VAL A 490 0.57 21.52 37.18
C VAL A 490 0.12 20.47 38.18
N PRO A 491 0.03 19.18 37.82
CA PRO A 491 -0.43 18.16 38.74
C PRO A 491 0.43 18.17 40.01
N ALA A 492 -0.23 18.09 41.16
CA ALA A 492 0.45 17.93 42.44
C ALA A 492 1.39 16.71 42.38
N PRO A 493 2.55 16.74 43.08
CA PRO A 493 3.43 15.58 43.13
C PRO A 493 2.64 14.34 43.53
N VAL A 494 2.59 13.36 42.64
CA VAL A 494 1.86 12.12 42.87
C VAL A 494 2.77 11.23 43.71
N ASP A 495 2.39 10.97 44.97
CA ASP A 495 3.13 10.08 45.88
C ASP A 495 3.11 8.60 45.45
N LYS A 496 2.34 8.28 44.41
CA LYS A 496 2.30 6.96 43.78
C LYS A 496 3.09 6.99 42.47
N VAL A 497 4.06 6.09 42.34
CA VAL A 497 4.75 5.76 41.10
C VAL A 497 3.69 5.54 40.03
N LEU A 498 3.64 6.42 39.02
CA LEU A 498 2.74 6.25 37.88
C LEU A 498 3.04 4.87 37.26
N PRO A 499 2.02 4.05 36.97
CA PRO A 499 2.24 2.82 36.23
C PRO A 499 2.86 3.22 34.89
N TRP A 500 4.09 2.78 34.68
CA TRP A 500 4.71 2.87 33.38
C TRP A 500 3.92 1.98 32.43
N GLU A 501 3.63 2.46 31.23
CA GLU A 501 3.30 1.57 30.13
C GLU A 501 4.63 1.07 29.59
N ILE A 502 5.05 -0.15 29.96
CA ILE A 502 6.07 -0.84 29.19
C ILE A 502 5.36 -1.19 27.89
N VAL A 503 5.65 -0.38 26.89
CA VAL A 503 5.39 -0.71 25.50
C VAL A 503 6.47 -1.71 25.12
N GLN A 504 6.07 -2.95 24.81
CA GLN A 504 7.02 -3.96 24.35
C GLN A 504 7.65 -3.53 23.01
N GLU A 505 8.72 -4.19 22.59
CA GLU A 505 9.39 -3.89 21.32
C GLU A 505 8.44 -3.95 20.10
N ASP A 506 7.35 -4.72 20.19
CA ASP A 506 6.33 -4.84 19.14
C ASP A 506 5.28 -3.72 19.13
N GLY A 507 5.36 -2.76 20.07
CA GLY A 507 4.40 -1.66 20.19
C GLY A 507 3.14 -2.01 21.01
N SER A 508 3.02 -3.22 21.53
CA SER A 508 1.91 -3.60 22.42
C SER A 508 2.07 -2.97 23.80
N ILE A 509 0.96 -2.44 24.33
CA ILE A 509 0.89 -1.93 25.71
C ILE A 509 0.57 -3.13 26.61
N VAL A 510 1.45 -3.47 27.56
CA VAL A 510 1.13 -4.47 28.58
C VAL A 510 0.13 -3.84 29.55
N SER A 511 -1.15 -4.21 29.43
CA SER A 511 -2.25 -3.63 30.21
C SER A 511 -2.12 -3.87 31.72
N THR A 512 -2.36 -2.82 32.53
CA THR A 512 -2.88 -2.96 33.89
C THR A 512 -4.32 -3.48 33.86
N VAL A 513 -4.61 -4.47 34.70
CA VAL A 513 -5.87 -5.22 34.85
C VAL A 513 -7.10 -4.32 35.01
N SER A 514 -8.14 -4.50 34.17
CA SER A 514 -9.56 -4.36 34.54
C SER A 514 -10.51 -4.93 33.46
N GLU A 515 -11.38 -5.81 33.96
CA GLU A 515 -12.74 -6.24 33.58
C GLU A 515 -13.23 -6.32 32.12
N GLU A 516 -13.72 -7.53 31.82
CA GLU A 516 -14.53 -7.95 30.69
C GLU A 516 -15.80 -7.09 30.52
N ALA A 517 -16.07 -6.70 29.27
CA ALA A 517 -17.40 -6.34 28.82
C ALA A 517 -17.69 -7.08 27.50
N GLU A 518 -18.55 -8.10 27.60
CA GLU A 518 -19.27 -8.70 26.47
C GLU A 518 -20.14 -7.65 25.77
N GLY A 519 -20.09 -7.63 24.44
CA GLY A 519 -20.94 -6.79 23.62
C GLY A 519 -21.15 -7.41 22.24
N ASP A 520 -22.31 -8.04 22.07
CA ASP A 520 -22.89 -8.50 20.80
C ASP A 520 -23.16 -7.32 19.85
N GLY A 521 -22.87 -7.50 18.55
CA GLY A 521 -23.13 -6.49 17.53
C GLY A 521 -23.06 -7.02 16.09
N ILE A 522 -24.23 -7.15 15.48
CA ILE A 522 -24.54 -7.63 14.12
C ILE A 522 -24.29 -6.52 13.06
N LEU A 523 -24.13 -6.93 11.78
CA LEU A 523 -23.99 -6.17 10.51
C LEU A 523 -22.53 -6.02 10.06
N GLY A 524 -22.06 -6.43 8.88
CA GLY A 524 -22.67 -6.63 7.57
C GLY A 524 -21.56 -6.32 6.53
N PRO A 525 -21.57 -6.93 5.34
CA PRO A 525 -20.35 -7.35 4.64
C PRO A 525 -19.83 -6.34 3.59
N VAL A 526 -18.70 -6.70 2.97
CA VAL A 526 -18.02 -6.12 1.79
C VAL A 526 -16.76 -5.36 2.17
N PHE A 527 -15.58 -6.00 2.21
CA PHE A 527 -14.32 -5.44 1.68
C PHE A 527 -13.26 -6.54 1.53
N GLY A 528 -12.70 -6.65 0.34
CA GLY A 528 -11.66 -7.60 -0.04
C GLY A 528 -11.07 -7.13 -1.35
N THR A 529 -10.14 -6.17 -1.30
CA THR A 529 -9.95 -5.26 -2.44
C THR A 529 -8.66 -5.50 -3.24
N PHE A 530 -7.73 -6.34 -2.76
CA PHE A 530 -6.57 -6.78 -3.58
C PHE A 530 -6.66 -8.21 -4.08
N GLY A 531 -7.34 -9.12 -3.37
CA GLY A 531 -7.51 -10.47 -3.91
C GLY A 531 -8.91 -10.89 -4.34
N ASN A 532 -9.92 -10.02 -4.30
CA ASN A 532 -11.02 -10.20 -5.26
C ASN A 532 -10.55 -10.01 -6.72
N LEU A 533 -9.44 -9.30 -6.95
CA LEU A 533 -8.79 -9.15 -8.26
C LEU A 533 -8.26 -10.49 -8.76
N ILE A 534 -7.49 -11.21 -7.94
CA ILE A 534 -6.96 -12.55 -8.27
C ILE A 534 -8.10 -13.58 -8.28
N ARG A 535 -9.03 -13.54 -7.32
CA ARG A 535 -10.17 -14.47 -7.25
C ARG A 535 -11.10 -14.36 -8.46
N LYS A 536 -11.38 -13.16 -8.98
CA LYS A 536 -12.23 -12.99 -10.18
C LYS A 536 -11.45 -13.21 -11.48
N ALA A 537 -10.19 -12.79 -11.60
CA ALA A 537 -9.35 -13.09 -12.77
C ALA A 537 -9.06 -14.59 -12.90
N ALA A 538 -8.83 -15.29 -11.78
CA ALA A 538 -8.71 -16.76 -11.74
C ALA A 538 -10.05 -17.46 -11.99
N SER A 539 -11.19 -16.93 -11.51
CA SER A 539 -12.52 -17.49 -11.83
C SER A 539 -12.94 -17.30 -13.29
N ALA A 540 -12.53 -16.19 -13.93
CA ALA A 540 -12.79 -15.91 -15.34
C ALA A 540 -11.97 -16.83 -16.26
N LEU A 541 -10.80 -17.29 -15.81
CA LEU A 541 -9.97 -18.29 -16.49
C LEU A 541 -10.29 -19.75 -16.08
N GLY A 542 -11.03 -19.97 -14.99
CA GLY A 542 -11.21 -21.29 -14.35
C GLY A 542 -12.62 -21.87 -14.38
N LYS A 543 -13.66 -21.13 -14.78
CA LYS A 543 -15.04 -21.67 -14.81
C LYS A 543 -15.35 -22.38 -16.13
N LYS A 544 -15.06 -23.69 -16.14
CA LYS A 544 -15.69 -24.75 -16.96
C LYS A 544 -15.82 -24.51 -18.47
N LEU A 545 -14.76 -24.83 -19.21
CA LEU A 545 -14.92 -25.63 -20.44
C LEU A 545 -14.80 -27.11 -20.03
N HIS A 546 -15.92 -27.76 -19.67
CA HIS A 546 -15.99 -29.20 -19.85
C HIS A 546 -16.15 -29.41 -21.36
N ILE A 547 -15.04 -29.70 -22.03
CA ILE A 547 -15.07 -30.22 -23.40
C ILE A 547 -15.67 -31.62 -23.29
N ILE A 548 -16.85 -31.81 -23.87
CA ILE A 548 -17.28 -33.10 -24.42
C ILE A 548 -16.57 -33.25 -25.76
#